data_AF-A0A9D1JBD1-F1
#
_entry.id   AF-A0A9D1JBD1-F1
#
_cell.length_a   1.000
_cell.length_b   1.000
_cell.length_c   1.000
_cell.angle_alpha   90.00
_cell.angle_beta   90.00
_cell.angle_gamma   90.00
#
_symmetry.space_group_name_H-M   'P 1'
#
loop_
_entity.id
_entity.type
_entity.pdbx_description
1 polymer ?
#
loop_
_entity_poly.entity_id
_entity_poly.type
_entity_poly.pdbx_seq_one_letter_code
_entity_poly.pdbx_strand_id
1 'polypeptide(L)' 'RTTEGNGLGLAIVSTYAKALGGSFDIFIDCDQFKARLLFGRGEAVKEETAEEKKNEACPDELAAEA' A
#
# COMPACT_ATOMS: atom_id res chain seq x y z
N ARG A 1 -13.82 8.15 -2.89
CA ARG A 1 -13.03 6.94 -3.20
C ARG A 1 -11.71 7.11 -2.49
N THR A 2 -11.36 6.21 -1.57
CA THR A 2 -10.17 6.33 -0.72
C THR A 2 -8.88 6.25 -1.55
N THR A 3 -7.94 7.15 -1.27
CA THR A 3 -6.59 7.21 -1.86
C THR A 3 -5.73 6.01 -1.44
N GLU A 4 -6.16 5.29 -0.41
CA GLU A 4 -5.60 4.02 0.02
C GLU A 4 -6.10 2.91 -0.91
N GLY A 5 -5.29 2.64 -1.94
CA GLY A 5 -5.62 1.71 -3.01
C GLY A 5 -5.94 0.30 -2.53
N ASN A 6 -7.23 0.02 -2.36
CA ASN A 6 -7.75 -1.35 -2.23
C ASN A 6 -8.10 -1.96 -3.61
N GLY A 7 -7.39 -1.53 -4.66
CA GLY A 7 -7.56 -2.04 -6.01
C GLY A 7 -6.88 -3.40 -6.13
N LEU A 8 -7.61 -4.42 -6.56
CA LEU A 8 -7.08 -5.77 -6.79
C LEU A 8 -5.80 -5.76 -7.65
N GLY A 9 -5.73 -4.87 -8.66
CA GLY A 9 -4.52 -4.69 -9.47
C GLY A 9 -3.30 -4.21 -8.66
N LEU A 10 -3.48 -3.27 -7.74
CA LEU A 10 -2.38 -2.75 -6.90
C LEU A 10 -1.90 -3.80 -5.90
N ALA A 11 -2.83 -4.58 -5.34
CA ALA A 11 -2.50 -5.70 -4.46
C ALA A 11 -1.66 -6.76 -5.20
N ILE A 12 -2.09 -7.15 -6.41
CA ILE A 12 -1.36 -8.13 -7.23
C ILE A 12 0.07 -7.65 -7.52
N VAL A 13 0.23 -6.40 -7.99
CA VAL A 13 1.54 -5.86 -8.33
C VAL A 13 2.44 -5.76 -7.10
N SER A 14 1.89 -5.33 -5.96
CA SER A 14 2.63 -5.24 -4.70
C SER A 14 3.14 -6.61 -4.25
N THR A 15 2.27 -7.63 -4.23
CA THR A 15 2.65 -9.00 -3.86
C THR A 15 3.66 -9.59 -4.84
N TYR A 16 3.48 -9.39 -6.14
CA TYR A 16 4.39 -9.90 -7.16
C TYR A 16 5.76 -9.23 -7.10
N ALA A 17 5.82 -7.90 -6.99
CA ALA A 17 7.08 -7.18 -6.85
C ALA A 17 7.85 -7.63 -5.61
N LYS A 18 7.16 -7.77 -4.47
CA LYS A 18 7.76 -8.31 -3.23
C LYS A 18 8.27 -9.74 -3.39
N ALA A 19 7.52 -10.62 -4.05
CA ALA A 19 7.93 -12.00 -4.31
C ALA A 19 9.21 -12.10 -5.15
N LEU A 20 9.46 -11.12 -6.00
CA LEU A 20 10.69 -11.00 -6.79
C LEU A 20 11.84 -10.31 -6.04
N GLY A 21 11.66 -9.96 -4.75
CA GLY A 21 12.64 -9.19 -3.98
C GLY A 21 12.73 -7.72 -4.41
N GLY A 22 11.69 -7.20 -5.06
CA GLY A 22 11.56 -5.82 -5.48
C GLY A 22 10.61 -5.01 -4.61
N SER A 23 10.56 -3.71 -4.87
CA SER A 23 9.57 -2.81 -4.27
C SER A 23 8.71 -2.14 -5.34
N PHE A 24 7.50 -1.77 -4.95
CA PHE A 24 6.51 -1.12 -5.81
C PHE A 24 5.89 0.07 -5.08
N ASP A 25 5.98 1.24 -5.71
CA ASP A 25 5.41 2.49 -5.22
C ASP A 25 4.54 3.14 -6.31
N ILE A 26 3.44 3.78 -5.89
CA ILE A 26 2.56 4.54 -6.78
C ILE A 26 2.37 5.96 -6.26
N PHE A 27 2.54 6.93 -7.16
CA PHE A 27 2.32 8.34 -6.91
C PHE A 27 1.14 8.77 -7.77
N ILE A 28 0.08 9.27 -7.15
CA ILE A 28 -1.14 9.68 -7.84
C ILE A 28 -1.14 11.21 -7.90
N ASP A 29 -1.37 11.76 -9.08
CA ASP A 29 -1.50 13.20 -9.34
C ASP A 29 -2.79 13.45 -10.12
N CYS A 30 -3.87 13.74 -9.38
CA CYS A 30 -5.22 13.93 -9.91
C CYS A 30 -5.67 12.83 -10.90
N ASP A 31 -5.52 13.06 -12.22
CA ASP A 31 -5.90 12.12 -13.29
C ASP A 31 -4.73 11.25 -13.79
N GLN A 32 -3.51 11.55 -13.36
CA GLN A 32 -2.29 10.84 -13.71
C GLN A 32 -1.77 10.01 -12.54
N PHE A 33 -0.93 9.03 -12.86
CA PHE A 33 -0.16 8.32 -11.86
C PHE A 33 1.22 7.96 -12.39
N LYS A 34 2.18 7.85 -11.48
CA LYS A 34 3.53 7.34 -11.72
C LYS A 34 3.73 6.08 -10.88
N ALA A 35 3.99 4.97 -11.55
CA ALA A 35 4.41 3.72 -10.91
C ALA A 35 5.94 3.61 -10.92
N ARG A 36 6.53 3.20 -9.80
CA ARG A 36 7.96 2.90 -9.68
C ARG A 36 8.12 1.46 -9.22
N LEU A 37 8.88 0.67 -9.99
CA LEU A 37 9.32 -0.67 -9.61
C LEU A 37 10.84 -0.69 -9.51
N LEU A 38 11.33 -1.27 -8.43
CA LEU A 38 12.75 -1.45 -8.18
C LEU A 38 13.01 -2.94 -8.03
N PHE A 39 13.91 -3.47 -8.85
CA PHE A 39 14.39 -4.85 -8.74
C PHE A 39 15.89 -4.84 -8.56
N GLY A 40 16.38 -5.52 -7.51
CA GLY A 40 17.79 -5.79 -7.36
C GLY A 40 18.29 -6.62 -8.53
N ARG A 41 19.50 -6.33 -9.02
CA ARG A 41 20.11 -7.08 -10.11
C ARG A 41 20.64 -8.42 -9.56
N GLY A 42 19.70 -9.32 -9.25
CA GLY A 42 19.88 -10.73 -8.89
C GLY A 42 20.75 -11.01 -7.67
N GLU A 43 20.15 -11.03 -6.47
CA GLU A 43 20.47 -12.01 -5.42
C GLU A 43 19.22 -12.26 -4.56
N ALA A 44 18.99 -13.52 -4.22
CA ALA A 44 17.74 -14.04 -3.70
C ALA A 44 17.54 -13.79 -2.19
N VAL A 45 16.31 -13.37 -1.85
CA VAL A 45 15.55 -13.58 -0.60
C VAL A 45 16.16 -13.10 0.72
N LYS A 46 15.50 -12.12 1.36
CA LYS A 46 15.10 -12.19 2.78
C LYS A 46 13.68 -11.63 2.93
N GLU A 47 12.80 -12.48 3.42
CA GLU A 47 11.42 -12.17 3.77
C GLU A 47 11.44 -11.34 5.06
N GLU A 48 11.05 -10.06 4.96
CA GLU A 48 10.82 -9.20 6.12
C GLU A 48 9.37 -8.71 6.04
N THR A 49 8.52 -9.36 6.83
CA THR A 49 7.13 -8.97 7.05
C THR A 49 7.14 -7.65 7.81
N ALA A 50 7.08 -6.54 7.08
CA ALA A 50 6.80 -5.23 7.66
C ALA A 50 5.31 -5.17 8.04
N GLU A 51 5.00 -5.67 9.24
CA GLU A 51 4.01 -5.01 10.08
C GLU A 51 4.47 -3.57 10.32
N GLU A 52 3.69 -2.58 9.91
CA GLU A 52 3.57 -1.39 10.74
C GLU A 52 2.18 -0.78 10.66
N LYS A 53 1.62 -0.65 11.86
CA LYS A 53 0.36 -0.03 12.22
C LYS A 53 0.35 1.44 11.80
N LYS A 54 -0.79 1.93 11.33
CA LYS A 54 -1.16 3.33 11.54
C LYS A 54 -2.60 3.47 12.02
N ASN A 55 -2.69 3.46 13.35
CA ASN A 55 -3.48 4.37 14.19
C ASN A 55 -5.01 4.21 14.14
N GLU A 56 -5.48 3.46 15.12
CA GLU A 56 -6.72 3.71 15.86
C GLU A 56 -6.81 5.18 16.30
N ALA A 57 -7.87 5.88 15.90
CA ALA A 57 -8.73 6.73 16.76
C ALA A 57 -9.72 7.58 15.93
N CYS A 58 -11.01 7.34 16.13
CA CYS A 58 -11.99 8.38 16.44
C CYS A 58 -13.13 7.72 17.24
N PRO A 59 -13.02 7.63 18.58
CA PRO A 59 -14.20 7.49 19.41
C PRO A 59 -14.92 8.84 19.53
N ASP A 60 -16.22 8.74 19.79
CA ASP A 60 -17.18 9.77 20.19
C ASP A 60 -17.67 10.77 19.12
N GLU A 61 -18.95 10.64 18.74
CA GLU A 61 -19.94 11.49 19.40
C GLU A 61 -21.33 10.82 19.36
N LEU A 62 -21.76 10.36 20.53
CA LEU A 62 -23.17 10.13 20.82
C LEU A 62 -23.80 11.50 21.10
N ALA A 63 -24.53 12.06 20.14
CA ALA A 63 -25.44 13.18 20.35
C ALA A 63 -26.50 13.12 19.22
N ALA A 64 -27.80 13.25 19.44
CA ALA A 64 -28.61 13.35 20.63
C ALA A 64 -30.04 12.94 20.22
N GLU A 65 -30.83 12.55 21.19
CA GLU A 65 -32.28 12.37 21.08
C GLU A 65 -32.98 13.63 20.53
N ALA A 66 -33.88 13.47 19.55
CA ALA A 66 -35.07 14.31 19.31
C ALA A 66 -36.00 13.65 18.28
#